data_AF-A0A9Q3URC4-F1
#
_entry.id   AF-A0A9Q3URC4-F1
#
_cell.length_a   1.000
_cell.length_b   1.000
_cell.length_c   1.000
_cell.angle_alpha   90.00
_cell.angle_beta   90.00
_cell.angle_gamma   90.00
#
_symmetry.space_group_name_H-M   'P 1'
#
loop_
_entity.id
_entity.type
_entity.pdbx_description
1 polymer ?
#
loop_
_entity_poly.entity_id
_entity_poly.type
_entity_poly.pdbx_seq_one_letter_code
_entity_poly.pdbx_strand_id
1 'polypeptide(L)'
;MKDEYFDYTCNVNGQEFKHRLKIAHRFTEHKTICPICGAENCGGPEDKFIWAEFDDEKLAIHFGDGEFERYLEFWYYDGITEKEYKLLPNFIQDFNESTGWNNEELNPNSVIDASDFKNAMNIIKQSKHINDGDDFSKNFYPKIIKFVDQVIKENKTLNILKY
;
A
#
# COMPACT_ATOMS: atom_id res chain seq x y z
N MET A 1 13.50 -10.10 -16.67
CA MET A 1 12.50 -10.55 -15.68
C MET A 1 11.32 -11.11 -16.46
N LYS A 2 10.75 -12.24 -16.03
CA LYS A 2 9.47 -12.70 -16.57
C LYS A 2 8.38 -11.76 -16.08
N ASP A 3 7.42 -11.44 -16.93
CA ASP A 3 6.24 -10.69 -16.50
C ASP A 3 5.50 -11.47 -15.42
N GLU A 4 5.16 -10.77 -14.34
CA GLU A 4 4.44 -11.33 -13.19
C GLU A 4 3.04 -10.69 -13.15
N TYR A 5 2.02 -11.51 -12.85
CA TYR A 5 0.63 -11.09 -12.85
C TYR A 5 -0.07 -11.55 -11.56
N PHE A 6 -1.01 -10.75 -11.09
CA PHE A 6 -1.96 -11.08 -10.04
C PHE A 6 -3.37 -11.05 -10.63
N ASP A 7 -4.04 -12.20 -10.55
CA ASP A 7 -5.39 -12.40 -11.07
C ASP A 7 -6.36 -12.46 -9.87
N TYR A 8 -7.40 -11.62 -9.88
CA TYR A 8 -8.42 -11.58 -8.82
C TYR A 8 -9.82 -11.42 -9.40
N THR A 9 -10.81 -11.75 -8.58
CA THR A 9 -12.22 -11.62 -8.93
C THR A 9 -12.94 -10.74 -7.92
N CYS A 10 -13.80 -9.83 -8.37
CA CYS A 10 -14.71 -9.11 -7.50
C CYS A 10 -16.15 -9.26 -7.97
N ASN A 11 -17.08 -9.22 -7.02
CA ASN A 11 -18.51 -9.28 -7.31
C ASN A 11 -19.12 -7.89 -7.13
N VAL A 12 -19.70 -7.34 -8.20
CA VAL A 12 -20.40 -6.06 -8.17
C VAL A 12 -21.83 -6.32 -8.62
N ASN A 13 -22.81 -6.03 -7.76
CA ASN A 13 -24.24 -6.23 -8.04
C ASN A 13 -24.60 -7.65 -8.52
N GLY A 14 -23.93 -8.68 -7.97
CA GLY A 14 -24.17 -10.09 -8.32
C GLY A 14 -23.52 -10.52 -9.64
N GLN A 15 -22.71 -9.67 -10.28
CA GLN A 15 -21.90 -10.01 -11.43
C GLN A 15 -20.43 -10.17 -11.03
N GLU A 16 -19.81 -11.28 -11.43
CA GLU A 16 -18.38 -11.54 -11.24
C GLU A 16 -17.56 -10.83 -12.32
N PHE A 17 -16.56 -10.07 -11.90
CA PHE A 17 -15.58 -9.43 -12.76
C PHE A 17 -14.21 -10.04 -12.50
N LYS A 18 -13.52 -10.42 -13.57
CA LYS A 18 -12.15 -10.94 -13.52
C LYS A 18 -11.18 -9.83 -13.88
N HIS A 19 -10.17 -9.67 -13.05
CA HIS A 19 -9.18 -8.63 -13.18
C HIS A 19 -7.79 -9.26 -13.19
N ARG A 20 -6.90 -8.65 -13.97
CA ARG A 20 -5.50 -9.01 -14.06
C ARG A 20 -4.67 -7.75 -13.88
N LEU A 21 -3.76 -7.78 -12.92
CA LEU A 21 -2.78 -6.73 -12.66
C LEU A 21 -1.39 -7.26 -12.98
N LYS A 22 -0.61 -6.52 -13.76
CA LYS A 22 0.81 -6.79 -13.93
C LYS A 22 1.57 -6.19 -12.76
N ILE A 23 2.39 -7.00 -12.11
CA ILE A 23 3.18 -6.57 -10.96
C ILE A 23 4.41 -5.82 -11.45
N ALA A 24 4.39 -4.50 -11.26
CA ALA A 24 5.53 -3.65 -11.54
C ALA A 24 6.62 -3.86 -10.48
N HIS A 25 6.19 -3.94 -9.21
CA HIS A 25 7.06 -4.16 -8.06
C HIS A 25 6.35 -5.02 -7.00
N ARG A 26 7.09 -5.94 -6.40
CA ARG A 26 6.66 -6.76 -5.26
C ARG A 26 7.63 -6.53 -4.11
N PHE A 27 7.08 -6.28 -2.92
CA PHE A 27 7.81 -6.16 -1.66
C PHE A 27 7.42 -7.32 -0.76
N THR A 28 8.39 -8.17 -0.42
CA THR A 28 8.22 -9.40 0.40
C THR A 28 9.47 -9.71 1.23
N GLU A 29 10.35 -8.71 1.40
CA GLU A 29 11.69 -8.86 1.97
C GLU A 29 11.67 -9.15 3.48
N HIS A 30 10.61 -8.77 4.20
CA HIS A 30 10.47 -8.97 5.64
C HIS A 30 9.18 -9.70 6.01
N LYS A 31 9.04 -10.91 5.46
CA LYS A 31 7.96 -11.83 5.84
C LYS A 31 7.84 -11.96 7.36
N THR A 32 6.62 -11.82 7.85
CA THR A 32 6.23 -12.03 9.23
C THR A 32 6.25 -13.52 9.53
N ILE A 33 7.24 -13.95 10.31
CA ILE A 33 7.31 -15.31 10.84
C ILE A 33 6.54 -15.35 12.14
N CYS A 34 5.51 -16.19 12.23
CA CYS A 34 4.73 -16.31 13.45
C CYS A 34 5.61 -16.82 14.61
N PRO A 35 5.70 -16.09 15.73
CA PRO A 35 6.57 -16.48 16.84
C PRO A 35 6.08 -17.72 17.60
N ILE A 36 4.81 -18.12 17.41
CA ILE A 36 4.20 -19.27 18.08
C ILE A 36 4.48 -20.57 17.31
N CYS A 37 4.29 -20.57 15.99
CA CYS A 37 4.37 -21.78 15.17
C CYS A 37 5.52 -21.79 14.16
N GLY A 38 6.23 -20.67 13.97
CA GLY A 38 7.33 -20.54 13.02
C GLY A 38 6.91 -20.55 11.54
N ALA A 39 5.60 -20.57 11.25
CA ALA A 39 5.11 -20.53 9.89
C ALA A 39 5.14 -19.11 9.32
N GLU A 40 5.49 -19.00 8.04
CA GLU A 40 5.26 -17.79 7.24
C GLU A 40 3.74 -17.54 7.14
N ASN A 41 3.31 -16.29 7.27
CA ASN A 41 1.92 -15.84 7.09
C ASN A 41 0.89 -16.48 8.05
N CYS A 42 1.30 -17.06 9.20
CA CYS A 42 0.33 -17.57 10.17
C CYS A 42 -0.32 -16.41 10.94
N GLY A 43 -1.53 -16.04 10.48
CA GLY A 43 -2.22 -14.82 10.93
C GLY A 43 -1.51 -13.54 10.49
N GLY A 44 -0.66 -13.64 9.45
CA GLY A 44 0.06 -12.50 8.89
C GLY A 44 -0.89 -11.52 8.21
N PRO A 45 -0.51 -10.24 8.07
CA PRO A 45 -1.39 -9.23 7.50
C PRO A 45 -1.68 -9.51 6.03
N GLU A 46 -2.85 -9.08 5.56
CA GLU A 46 -3.29 -9.31 4.19
C GLU A 46 -2.34 -8.65 3.19
N ASP A 47 -2.11 -9.32 2.06
CA ASP A 47 -1.40 -8.76 0.93
C ASP A 47 -2.15 -7.50 0.44
N LYS A 48 -1.40 -6.44 0.19
CA LYS A 48 -1.93 -5.11 -0.12
C LYS A 48 -1.44 -4.65 -1.48
N PHE A 49 -2.31 -4.05 -2.26
CA PHE A 49 -2.00 -3.57 -3.61
C PHE A 49 -2.40 -2.11 -3.83
N ILE A 50 -1.50 -1.31 -4.40
CA ILE A 50 -1.91 -0.11 -5.14
C ILE A 50 -1.80 -0.40 -6.63
N TRP A 51 -2.71 0.14 -7.43
CA TRP A 51 -2.68 -0.07 -8.87
C TRP A 51 -3.26 1.11 -9.65
N ALA A 52 -2.82 1.24 -10.88
CA ALA A 52 -3.28 2.23 -11.84
C ALA A 52 -3.28 1.64 -13.25
N GLU A 53 -4.12 2.19 -14.12
CA GLU A 53 -4.22 1.79 -15.52
C GLU A 53 -3.44 2.79 -16.39
N PHE A 54 -2.46 2.28 -17.11
CA PHE A 54 -1.66 3.03 -18.07
C PHE A 54 -1.91 2.44 -19.46
N ASP A 55 -2.51 3.23 -20.33
CA ASP A 55 -3.02 2.78 -21.64
C ASP A 55 -3.90 1.53 -21.47
N ASP A 56 -3.52 0.39 -22.06
CA ASP A 56 -4.25 -0.88 -21.96
C ASP A 56 -3.66 -1.85 -20.90
N GLU A 57 -2.75 -1.39 -20.04
CA GLU A 57 -2.06 -2.22 -19.04
C GLU A 57 -2.34 -1.74 -17.60
N LYS A 58 -2.88 -2.64 -16.77
CA LYS A 58 -3.06 -2.39 -15.33
C LYS A 58 -1.79 -2.77 -14.58
N LEU A 59 -1.10 -1.78 -14.02
CA LEU A 59 0.13 -1.96 -13.27
C LEU A 59 -0.15 -1.87 -11.77
N ALA A 60 0.46 -2.76 -11.00
CA ALA A 60 0.33 -2.78 -9.55
C ALA A 60 1.68 -2.81 -8.83
N ILE A 61 1.70 -2.18 -7.67
CA ILE A 61 2.70 -2.43 -6.63
C ILE A 61 2.05 -3.33 -5.59
N HIS A 62 2.72 -4.43 -5.29
CA HIS A 62 2.32 -5.41 -4.30
C HIS A 62 3.15 -5.27 -3.02
N PHE A 63 2.48 -5.11 -1.90
CA PHE A 63 3.00 -5.10 -0.54
C PHE A 63 2.57 -6.40 0.14
N GLY A 64 3.45 -7.39 0.19
CA GLY A 64 3.12 -8.68 0.76
C GLY A 64 3.29 -8.72 2.28
N ASP A 65 2.47 -9.54 2.94
CA ASP A 65 2.65 -9.97 4.34
C ASP A 65 2.82 -8.81 5.36
N GLY A 66 2.04 -7.74 5.17
CA GLY A 66 2.03 -6.55 6.04
C GLY A 66 3.33 -5.75 6.09
N GLU A 67 4.24 -6.01 5.16
CA GLU A 67 5.53 -5.33 5.00
C GLU A 67 5.39 -3.82 5.11
N PHE A 68 4.32 -3.28 4.53
CA PHE A 68 4.11 -1.85 4.44
C PHE A 68 3.40 -1.24 5.66
N GLU A 69 2.60 -2.03 6.36
CA GLU A 69 1.76 -1.59 7.46
C GLU A 69 2.59 -1.07 8.63
N ARG A 70 3.73 -1.72 8.90
CA ARG A 70 4.67 -1.26 9.94
C ARG A 70 5.07 0.21 9.78
N TYR A 71 5.13 0.73 8.54
CA TYR A 71 5.49 2.11 8.27
C TYR A 71 4.33 3.10 8.49
N LEU A 72 3.09 2.61 8.47
CA LEU A 72 1.87 3.39 8.66
C LEU A 72 1.41 3.40 10.13
N GLU A 73 1.63 2.31 10.87
CA GLU A 73 1.18 2.18 12.27
C GLU A 73 1.99 3.02 13.27
N PHE A 74 3.21 3.44 12.91
CA PHE A 74 4.09 4.18 13.82
C PHE A 74 3.42 5.39 14.48
N TRP A 75 2.58 6.10 13.75
CA TRP A 75 1.98 7.35 14.20
C TRP A 75 0.95 7.16 15.32
N TYR A 76 0.31 6.00 15.38
CA TYR A 76 -0.58 5.65 16.49
C TYR A 76 0.21 5.47 17.80
N TYR A 77 1.42 4.89 17.72
CA TYR A 77 2.23 4.54 18.89
C TYR A 77 3.24 5.63 19.30
N ASP A 78 3.55 6.59 18.44
CA ASP A 78 4.60 7.61 18.68
C ASP A 78 4.18 8.69 19.70
N GLY A 79 2.93 8.65 20.17
CA GLY A 79 2.43 9.59 21.19
C GLY A 79 2.35 11.04 20.71
N ILE A 80 2.20 11.25 19.39
CA ILE A 80 2.02 12.59 18.81
C ILE A 80 0.74 13.24 19.33
N THR A 81 0.74 14.57 19.38
CA THR A 81 -0.43 15.34 19.78
C THR A 81 -1.55 15.25 18.73
N GLU A 82 -2.79 15.47 19.14
CA GLU A 82 -3.94 15.55 18.21
C GLU A 82 -3.71 16.58 17.10
N LYS A 83 -3.04 17.69 17.41
CA LYS A 83 -2.70 18.72 16.42
C LYS A 83 -1.71 18.20 15.37
N GLU A 84 -0.71 17.44 15.78
CA GLU A 84 0.26 16.82 14.87
C GLU A 84 -0.39 15.73 14.04
N TYR A 85 -1.25 14.90 14.63
CA TYR A 85 -1.99 13.87 13.93
C TYR A 85 -2.88 14.45 12.81
N LYS A 86 -3.61 15.55 13.09
CA LYS A 86 -4.43 16.25 12.10
C LYS A 86 -3.66 16.87 10.93
N LEU A 87 -2.33 16.97 11.03
CA LEU A 87 -1.47 17.46 9.95
C LEU A 87 -0.92 16.32 9.08
N LEU A 88 -1.15 15.06 9.46
CA LEU A 88 -0.75 13.92 8.64
C LEU A 88 -1.62 13.84 7.37
N PRO A 89 -1.10 13.26 6.28
CA PRO A 89 -1.87 12.91 5.10
C PRO A 89 -3.08 12.05 5.45
N ASN A 90 -4.19 12.25 4.74
CA ASN A 90 -5.43 11.52 5.00
C ASN A 90 -5.20 10.01 4.89
N PHE A 91 -4.37 9.56 3.95
CA PHE A 91 -4.03 8.16 3.78
C PHE A 91 -3.46 7.50 5.05
N ILE A 92 -2.62 8.21 5.80
CA ILE A 92 -2.08 7.70 7.08
C ILE A 92 -3.17 7.69 8.15
N GLN A 93 -3.98 8.75 8.21
CA GLN A 93 -5.09 8.84 9.16
C GLN A 93 -6.12 7.73 8.92
N ASP A 94 -6.55 7.57 7.66
CA ASP A 94 -7.51 6.56 7.22
C ASP A 94 -7.00 5.13 7.49
N PHE A 95 -5.69 4.91 7.36
CA PHE A 95 -5.08 3.63 7.72
C PHE A 95 -5.18 3.38 9.23
N ASN A 96 -4.75 4.33 10.06
CA ASN A 96 -4.74 4.21 11.52
C ASN A 96 -6.15 4.12 12.12
N GLU A 97 -7.13 4.79 11.50
CA GLU A 97 -8.55 4.76 11.89
C GLU A 97 -9.30 3.55 11.33
N SER A 98 -8.63 2.70 10.55
CA SER A 98 -9.24 1.55 9.89
C SER A 98 -10.43 1.90 8.99
N THR A 99 -10.42 3.11 8.42
CA THR A 99 -11.45 3.61 7.48
C THR A 99 -11.00 3.53 6.01
N GLY A 100 -9.68 3.42 5.78
CA GLY A 100 -9.05 3.23 4.48
C GLY A 100 -8.72 1.76 4.18
N TRP A 101 -7.44 1.47 3.93
CA TRP A 101 -6.99 0.15 3.45
C TRP A 101 -7.33 -1.04 4.36
N ASN A 102 -7.55 -0.79 5.65
CA ASN A 102 -7.93 -1.83 6.63
C ASN A 102 -9.44 -1.95 6.84
N ASN A 103 -10.25 -1.07 6.25
CA ASN A 103 -11.71 -1.11 6.41
C ASN A 103 -12.32 -2.36 5.75
N GLU A 104 -13.02 -3.19 6.53
CA GLU A 104 -13.67 -4.43 6.07
C GLU A 104 -14.78 -4.17 5.04
N GLU A 105 -15.41 -3.00 5.08
CA GLU A 105 -16.51 -2.62 4.19
C GLU A 105 -16.03 -1.86 2.95
N LEU A 106 -14.72 -1.68 2.80
CA LEU A 106 -14.16 -0.94 1.68
C LEU A 106 -14.40 -1.68 0.36
N ASN A 107 -14.90 -0.97 -0.66
CA ASN A 107 -15.06 -1.52 -1.99
C ASN A 107 -13.71 -1.98 -2.55
N PRO A 108 -13.62 -3.20 -3.12
CA PRO A 108 -12.46 -3.62 -3.89
C PRO A 108 -12.24 -2.62 -5.04
N ASN A 109 -11.02 -2.08 -5.17
CA ASN A 109 -10.66 -1.02 -6.13
C ASN A 109 -11.09 0.40 -5.75
N SER A 110 -11.09 0.73 -4.45
CA SER A 110 -11.37 2.10 -4.02
C SER A 110 -10.27 3.05 -4.50
N VAL A 111 -10.70 4.20 -5.00
CA VAL A 111 -9.83 5.28 -5.47
C VAL A 111 -9.20 5.98 -4.27
N ILE A 112 -7.90 6.26 -4.35
CA ILE A 112 -7.17 7.09 -3.38
C ILE A 112 -6.54 8.29 -4.07
N ASP A 113 -6.34 9.37 -3.32
CA ASP A 113 -5.65 10.55 -3.83
C ASP A 113 -4.14 10.26 -3.96
N ALA A 114 -3.64 10.30 -5.20
CA ALA A 114 -2.24 10.00 -5.49
C ALA A 114 -1.26 11.03 -4.87
N SER A 115 -1.66 12.30 -4.76
CA SER A 115 -0.83 13.35 -4.15
C SER A 115 -0.79 13.19 -2.63
N ASP A 116 -1.91 12.86 -2.01
CA ASP A 116 -1.98 12.57 -0.57
C ASP A 116 -1.17 11.31 -0.23
N PHE A 117 -1.32 10.23 -1.00
CA PHE A 117 -0.50 9.02 -0.86
C PHE A 117 1.00 9.32 -1.04
N LYS A 118 1.38 10.13 -2.03
CA LYS A 118 2.76 10.58 -2.20
C LYS A 118 3.27 11.34 -0.97
N ASN A 119 2.46 12.24 -0.42
CA ASN A 119 2.81 12.99 0.78
C ASN A 119 2.99 12.06 1.99
N ALA A 120 2.15 11.02 2.12
CA ALA A 120 2.33 9.98 3.13
C ALA A 120 3.70 9.32 3.01
N MET A 121 4.12 8.94 1.80
CA MET A 121 5.42 8.30 1.59
C MET A 121 6.59 9.23 1.94
N ASN A 122 6.48 10.52 1.61
CA ASN A 122 7.49 11.52 1.95
C ASN A 122 7.63 11.68 3.47
N ILE A 123 6.50 11.72 4.20
CA ILE A 123 6.48 11.84 5.65
C ILE A 123 7.07 10.59 6.31
N ILE A 124 6.72 9.38 5.84
CA ILE A 124 7.34 8.15 6.32
C ILE A 124 8.85 8.18 6.09
N LYS A 125 9.31 8.57 4.89
CA LYS A 125 10.75 8.63 4.59
C LYS A 125 11.51 9.61 5.51
N GLN A 126 10.87 10.70 5.90
CA GLN A 126 11.46 11.73 6.76
C GLN A 126 11.26 11.45 8.25
N SER A 127 10.58 10.36 8.60
CA SER A 127 10.37 9.94 9.98
C SER A 127 11.70 9.63 10.66
N LYS A 128 11.82 9.97 11.94
CA LYS A 128 12.96 9.58 12.80
C LYS A 128 13.12 8.06 12.94
N HIS A 129 12.08 7.29 12.60
CA HIS A 129 12.07 5.83 12.66
C HIS A 129 12.63 5.18 11.38
N ILE A 130 12.87 5.99 10.34
CA ILE A 130 13.45 5.55 9.08
C ILE A 130 14.82 6.20 8.93
N ASN A 131 15.87 5.40 8.89
CA ASN A 131 17.19 5.85 8.51
C ASN A 131 17.36 5.72 6.98
N ASP A 132 18.37 6.41 6.44
CA ASP A 132 18.70 6.27 5.01
C ASP A 132 19.24 4.88 4.65
N GLY A 133 19.58 4.10 5.68
CA GLY A 133 20.08 2.73 5.57
C GLY A 133 19.02 1.70 5.21
N ASP A 134 17.76 2.02 5.44
CA ASP A 134 16.66 1.08 5.63
C ASP A 134 16.05 0.62 4.30
N ASP A 135 15.43 -0.56 4.30
CA ASP A 135 14.83 -1.13 3.09
C ASP A 135 13.71 -0.26 2.52
N PHE A 136 12.91 0.38 3.37
CA PHE A 136 11.96 1.39 2.89
C PHE A 136 12.66 2.51 2.13
N SER A 137 13.69 3.11 2.72
CA SER A 137 14.40 4.26 2.14
C SER A 137 15.15 3.93 0.86
N LYS A 138 15.81 2.77 0.79
CA LYS A 138 16.67 2.36 -0.33
C LYS A 138 15.92 1.62 -1.42
N ASN A 139 14.98 0.76 -1.05
CA ASN A 139 14.37 -0.20 -1.96
C ASN A 139 12.93 0.14 -2.27
N PHE A 140 12.09 0.45 -1.28
CA PHE A 140 10.64 0.56 -1.49
C PHE A 140 10.26 1.95 -1.99
N TYR A 141 10.63 2.99 -1.24
CA TYR A 141 10.32 4.38 -1.53
C TYR A 141 10.63 4.81 -2.97
N PRO A 142 11.83 4.60 -3.54
CA PRO A 142 12.11 5.06 -4.90
C PRO A 142 11.22 4.40 -5.96
N LYS A 143 10.82 3.14 -5.75
CA LYS A 143 9.92 2.42 -6.65
C LYS A 143 8.48 2.90 -6.51
N ILE A 144 8.02 3.10 -5.26
CA ILE A 144 6.68 3.62 -4.96
C ILE A 144 6.51 5.03 -5.53
N ILE A 145 7.43 5.94 -5.21
CA ILE A 145 7.35 7.33 -5.66
C ILE A 145 7.43 7.43 -7.18
N LYS A 146 8.30 6.65 -7.83
CA LYS A 146 8.35 6.63 -9.30
C LYS A 146 7.01 6.24 -9.92
N PHE A 147 6.35 5.22 -9.37
CA PHE A 147 5.04 4.78 -9.83
C PHE A 147 3.98 5.87 -9.62
N VAL A 148 3.90 6.42 -8.41
CA VAL A 148 2.90 7.45 -8.05
C VAL A 148 3.15 8.75 -8.82
N ASP A 149 4.41 9.14 -9.04
CA ASP A 149 4.76 10.30 -9.88
C ASP A 149 4.30 10.12 -11.31
N GLN A 150 4.39 8.91 -11.85
CA GLN A 150 3.87 8.59 -13.18
C GLN A 150 2.34 8.72 -13.21
N VAL A 151 1.64 8.18 -12.20
CA VAL A 151 0.18 8.34 -12.05
C VAL A 151 -0.21 9.82 -12.06
N ILE A 152 0.45 10.65 -11.26
CA ILE A 152 0.17 12.10 -11.16
C ILE A 152 0.48 12.80 -12.49
N LYS A 153 1.66 12.55 -13.07
CA LYS A 153 2.12 13.19 -14.31
C LYS A 153 1.19 12.90 -15.48
N GLU A 154 0.67 11.69 -15.56
CA GLU A 154 -0.22 11.24 -16.64
C GLU A 154 -1.71 11.41 -16.29
N ASN A 155 -2.02 12.02 -15.14
CA ASN A 155 -3.38 12.25 -14.65
C ASN A 155 -4.24 10.96 -14.62
N LYS A 156 -3.66 9.87 -14.12
CA LYS A 156 -4.31 8.57 -13.96
C LYS A 156 -4.93 8.43 -12.57
N THR A 157 -5.82 7.47 -12.42
CA THR A 157 -6.44 7.12 -11.12
C THR A 157 -5.55 6.13 -10.37
N LEU A 158 -5.25 6.44 -9.10
CA LEU A 158 -4.64 5.49 -8.17
C LEU A 158 -5.73 4.77 -7.38
N ASN A 159 -5.62 3.45 -7.30
CA ASN A 159 -6.58 2.61 -6.59
C ASN A 159 -5.85 1.76 -5.56
N ILE A 160 -6.52 1.45 -4.45
CA ILE A 160 -6.16 0.34 -3.57
C ILE A 160 -7.01 -0.87 -3.90
N LEU A 161 -6.40 -2.04 -3.87
CA LEU A 161 -7.11 -3.31 -3.94
C LEU A 161 -7.04 -4.00 -2.58
N LYS A 162 -8.23 -4.43 -2.13
CA LYS A 162 -8.49 -5.33 -1.01
C LYS A 162 -9.22 -6.55 -1.58
N TYR A 163 -8.76 -7.74 -1.25
CA TYR A 163 -9.25 -9.01 -1.84
C TYR A 163 -9.26 -10.14 -0.81
#